data_AF-A0A5Q2NVH3-F1
#
_entry.id   AF-A0A5Q2NVH3-F1
#
_cell.length_a   1.000
_cell.length_b   1.000
_cell.length_c   1.000
_cell.angle_alpha   90.00
_cell.angle_beta   90.00
_cell.angle_gamma   90.00
#
_symmetry.space_group_name_H-M   'P 1'
#
loop_
_entity.id
_entity.type
_entity.pdbx_description
1 polymer ?
#
loop_
_entity_poly.entity_id
_entity_poly.type
_entity_poly.pdbx_seq_one_letter_code
_entity_poly.pdbx_strand_id
1 'polypeptide(L)'
;MVDRYIDAQADEKRTYYNMYDPFAPKEILPSMLMTTEDIETLAPIQLDLGGPNGFYSSNFAQFVMNGFTHADWENYVAQLKKMNIDTYVSIYQKYYDAYKAK
;
A
#
# COMPACT_ATOMS: atom_id res chain seq x y z
N MET A 1 21.36 19.38 29.86
CA MET A 1 21.51 17.93 29.56
C MET A 1 20.40 17.38 28.67
N VAL A 2 19.27 18.09 28.46
CA VAL A 2 18.16 17.61 27.61
C VAL A 2 18.34 17.97 26.13
N ASP A 3 19.10 19.02 25.79
CA ASP A 3 19.24 19.47 24.39
C ASP A 3 20.13 18.55 23.52
N ARG A 4 21.08 17.82 24.13
CA ARG A 4 22.09 17.03 23.39
C ARG A 4 21.57 15.68 22.87
N TYR A 5 20.49 15.16 23.45
CA TYR A 5 19.91 13.87 23.07
C TYR A 5 18.91 13.99 21.90
N ILE A 6 18.32 15.16 21.71
CA ILE A 6 17.42 15.44 20.58
C ILE A 6 18.23 15.49 19.28
N ASP A 7 19.40 16.15 19.30
CA ASP A 7 20.23 16.35 18.12
C ASP A 7 20.93 15.07 17.64
N ALA A 8 21.52 14.26 18.52
CA ALA A 8 22.25 13.06 18.09
C ALA A 8 21.36 12.00 17.43
N GLN A 9 20.14 11.78 17.96
CA GLN A 9 19.16 10.89 17.30
C GLN A 9 18.60 11.50 16.02
N ALA A 10 18.45 12.82 15.96
CA ALA A 10 18.06 13.52 14.74
C ALA A 10 19.16 13.45 13.65
N ASP A 11 20.43 13.52 14.04
CA ASP A 11 21.60 13.42 13.16
C ASP A 11 21.76 12.01 12.60
N GLU A 12 21.56 10.98 13.44
CA GLU A 12 21.57 9.58 12.98
C GLU A 12 20.44 9.33 11.98
N LYS A 13 19.21 9.74 12.31
CA LYS A 13 18.06 9.67 11.40
C LYS A 13 18.31 10.42 10.11
N ARG A 14 18.89 11.62 10.17
CA ARG A 14 19.21 12.44 8.99
C ARG A 14 20.24 11.76 8.08
N THR A 15 21.22 11.07 8.67
CA THR A 15 22.19 10.27 7.92
C THR A 15 21.51 9.16 7.15
N TYR A 16 20.62 8.40 7.78
CA TYR A 16 19.83 7.37 7.09
C TYR A 16 18.90 7.97 6.04
N TYR A 17 18.20 9.06 6.33
CA TYR A 17 17.34 9.72 5.35
C TYR A 17 18.11 10.13 4.09
N ASN A 18 19.26 10.80 4.24
CA ASN A 18 20.08 11.21 3.10
C ASN A 18 20.63 10.01 2.30
N MET A 19 20.92 8.89 2.97
CA MET A 19 21.38 7.66 2.31
C MET A 19 20.27 7.04 1.44
N TYR A 20 19.02 7.09 1.90
CA TYR A 20 17.88 6.47 1.22
C TYR A 20 17.12 7.43 0.29
N ASP A 21 17.27 8.74 0.42
CA ASP A 21 16.58 9.77 -0.37
C ASP A 21 16.70 9.57 -1.89
N PRO A 22 17.88 9.22 -2.46
CA PRO A 22 18.00 8.95 -3.90
C PRO A 22 17.18 7.73 -4.38
N PHE A 23 16.82 6.84 -3.46
CA PHE A 23 16.03 5.63 -3.72
C PHE A 23 14.56 5.82 -3.35
N ALA A 24 14.18 6.97 -2.78
CA ALA A 24 12.80 7.25 -2.42
C ALA A 24 11.93 7.40 -3.68
N PRO A 25 10.67 6.93 -3.65
CA PRO A 25 9.73 7.21 -4.72
C PRO A 25 9.53 8.71 -4.91
N LYS A 26 9.65 9.20 -6.14
CA LYS A 26 9.38 10.62 -6.48
C LYS A 26 7.92 10.99 -6.30
N GLU A 27 7.03 10.01 -6.45
CA GLU A 27 5.59 10.18 -6.29
C GLU A 27 5.12 9.31 -5.12
N ILE A 28 4.48 9.95 -4.15
CA ILE A 28 3.93 9.30 -2.97
C ILE A 28 2.42 9.45 -3.05
N LEU A 29 1.69 8.38 -2.75
CA LEU A 29 0.24 8.44 -2.59
C LEU A 29 -0.06 9.31 -1.35
N PRO A 30 -0.72 10.48 -1.50
CA PRO A 30 -1.01 11.36 -0.39
C PRO A 30 -2.05 10.72 0.54
N SER A 31 -2.16 11.23 1.77
CA SER A 31 -3.32 10.94 2.61
C SER A 31 -4.55 11.58 1.97
N MET A 32 -5.49 10.75 1.52
CA MET A 32 -6.68 11.20 0.80
C MET A 32 -7.88 11.22 1.76
N LEU A 33 -8.51 12.39 1.88
CA LEU A 33 -9.78 12.52 2.60
C LEU A 33 -10.92 11.99 1.72
N MET A 34 -11.33 10.76 1.99
CA MET A 34 -12.40 10.08 1.26
C MET A 34 -13.77 10.36 1.89
N THR A 35 -14.84 10.23 1.10
CA THR A 35 -16.22 10.27 1.61
C THR A 35 -16.51 9.03 2.46
N THR A 36 -17.49 9.14 3.37
CA THR A 36 -17.94 8.01 4.19
C THR A 36 -18.40 6.82 3.33
N GLU A 37 -19.16 7.08 2.26
CA GLU A 37 -19.66 6.05 1.34
C GLU A 37 -18.52 5.25 0.67
N ASP A 38 -17.46 5.94 0.22
CA ASP A 38 -16.31 5.27 -0.39
C ASP A 38 -15.51 4.47 0.66
N ILE A 39 -15.40 4.97 1.89
CA ILE A 39 -14.77 4.23 3.00
C ILE A 39 -15.57 2.97 3.34
N GLU A 40 -16.90 3.07 3.42
CA GLU A 40 -17.79 1.92 3.67
C GLU A 40 -17.70 0.87 2.56
N THR A 41 -17.51 1.31 1.31
CA THR A 41 -17.27 0.42 0.16
C THR A 41 -15.90 -0.28 0.26
N LEU A 42 -14.86 0.46 0.65
CA LEU A 42 -13.50 -0.07 0.74
C LEU A 42 -13.28 -1.01 1.91
N ALA A 43 -13.93 -0.78 3.05
CA ALA A 43 -13.71 -1.51 4.29
C ALA A 43 -13.79 -3.05 4.14
N PRO A 44 -14.86 -3.64 3.58
CA PRO A 44 -14.92 -5.10 3.39
C PRO A 44 -13.88 -5.60 2.39
N ILE A 45 -13.64 -4.87 1.31
CA ILE A 45 -12.65 -5.25 0.28
C ILE A 45 -11.24 -5.29 0.89
N GLN A 46 -10.90 -4.31 1.73
CA GLN A 46 -9.60 -4.23 2.38
C GLN A 46 -9.39 -5.33 3.42
N LEU A 47 -10.46 -5.71 4.15
CA LEU A 47 -10.40 -6.83 5.09
C LEU A 47 -10.06 -8.14 4.37
N ASP A 48 -10.76 -8.42 3.27
CA ASP A 48 -10.61 -9.66 2.50
C ASP A 48 -9.26 -9.71 1.76
N LEU A 49 -8.81 -8.58 1.19
CA LEU A 49 -7.56 -8.51 0.43
C LEU A 49 -6.32 -8.41 1.31
N GLY A 50 -6.29 -7.43 2.21
CA GLY A 50 -5.06 -6.87 2.80
C GLY A 50 -4.84 -7.18 4.28
N GLY A 51 -5.76 -7.90 4.93
CA GLY A 51 -5.55 -8.33 6.32
C GLY A 51 -4.28 -9.19 6.50
N PRO A 52 -3.82 -9.41 7.74
CA PRO A 52 -2.69 -10.30 8.04
C PRO A 52 -2.85 -11.72 7.47
N ASN A 53 -4.09 -12.18 7.33
CA ASN A 53 -4.47 -13.45 6.69
C ASN A 53 -5.32 -13.24 5.43
N GLY A 54 -5.25 -12.04 4.83
CA GLY A 54 -5.98 -11.70 3.62
C GLY A 54 -5.49 -12.50 2.41
N PHE A 55 -6.26 -12.43 1.33
CA PHE A 55 -5.96 -13.14 0.10
C PHE A 55 -4.58 -12.80 -0.48
N TYR A 56 -4.15 -11.53 -0.38
CA TYR A 56 -2.81 -11.14 -0.81
C TYR A 56 -1.70 -11.82 0.02
N SER A 57 -1.76 -11.68 1.35
CA SER A 57 -0.71 -12.17 2.26
C SER A 57 -0.53 -13.69 2.17
N SER A 58 -1.65 -14.42 2.07
CA SER A 58 -1.64 -15.89 1.93
C SER A 58 -1.06 -16.36 0.59
N ASN A 59 -1.46 -15.76 -0.53
CA ASN A 59 -0.92 -16.11 -1.85
C ASN A 59 0.54 -15.70 -2.00
N PHE A 60 0.93 -14.53 -1.47
CA PHE A 60 2.33 -14.10 -1.46
C PHE A 60 3.23 -15.12 -0.75
N ALA A 61 2.84 -15.55 0.45
CA ALA A 61 3.59 -16.58 1.19
C ALA A 61 3.69 -17.89 0.39
N GLN A 62 2.58 -18.33 -0.21
CA GLN A 62 2.55 -19.55 -1.02
C GLN A 62 3.48 -19.46 -2.24
N PHE A 63 3.45 -18.34 -2.96
CA PHE A 63 4.27 -18.11 -4.15
C PHE A 63 5.76 -18.03 -3.82
N VAL A 64 6.12 -17.41 -2.69
CA VAL A 64 7.52 -17.35 -2.24
C VAL A 64 8.03 -18.72 -1.84
N MET A 65 7.23 -19.51 -1.11
CA MET A 65 7.67 -20.82 -0.60
C MET A 65 7.72 -21.90 -1.68
N ASN A 66 6.73 -21.93 -2.57
CA ASN A 66 6.51 -23.05 -3.48
C ASN A 66 6.67 -22.69 -4.96
N GLY A 67 6.94 -21.41 -5.26
CA GLY A 67 6.82 -20.90 -6.62
C GLY A 67 5.36 -20.87 -7.10
N PHE A 68 5.17 -20.44 -8.34
CA PHE A 68 3.87 -20.45 -9.00
C PHE A 68 4.05 -20.54 -10.51
N THR A 69 3.06 -21.09 -11.20
CA THR A 69 3.02 -21.14 -12.67
C THR A 69 2.28 -19.93 -13.24
N HIS A 70 2.34 -19.76 -14.57
CA HIS A 70 1.54 -18.73 -15.23
C HIS A 70 0.03 -18.92 -15.02
N ALA A 71 -0.46 -20.17 -15.02
CA ALA A 71 -1.87 -20.46 -14.77
C ALA A 71 -2.29 -20.10 -13.33
N ASP A 72 -1.42 -20.34 -12.35
CA ASP A 72 -1.66 -19.93 -10.95
C ASP A 72 -1.77 -18.40 -10.84
N TRP A 73 -0.92 -17.68 -11.57
CA TRP A 73 -0.98 -16.22 -11.64
C TRP A 73 -2.29 -15.71 -12.25
N GLU A 74 -2.71 -16.25 -13.39
CA GLU A 74 -3.97 -15.86 -14.01
C GLU A 74 -5.17 -16.13 -13.08
N ASN A 75 -5.17 -17.27 -12.40
CA ASN A 75 -6.21 -17.60 -11.42
C ASN A 75 -6.19 -16.65 -10.21
N TYR A 76 -5.00 -16.29 -9.70
CA TYR A 76 -4.85 -15.29 -8.65
C TYR A 76 -5.45 -13.94 -9.05
N VAL A 77 -5.10 -13.44 -10.24
CA VAL A 77 -5.65 -12.18 -10.78
C VAL A 77 -7.17 -12.27 -10.98
N ALA A 78 -7.69 -13.40 -11.47
CA ALA A 78 -9.13 -13.60 -11.63
C ALA A 78 -9.88 -13.58 -10.29
N GLN A 79 -9.26 -14.13 -9.23
CA GLN A 79 -9.83 -14.08 -7.88
C GLN A 79 -9.83 -12.66 -7.31
N LEU A 80 -8.74 -11.89 -7.47
CA LEU A 80 -8.71 -10.47 -7.08
C LEU A 80 -9.85 -9.67 -7.72
N LYS A 81 -10.14 -9.93 -9.00
CA LYS A 81 -11.28 -9.29 -9.70
C LYS A 81 -12.62 -9.64 -9.07
N LYS A 82 -12.84 -10.91 -8.69
CA LYS A 82 -14.06 -11.33 -7.96
C LYS A 82 -14.16 -10.69 -6.57
N MET A 83 -13.02 -10.33 -5.98
CA MET A 83 -12.94 -9.61 -4.71
C MET A 83 -13.01 -8.08 -4.89
N ASN A 84 -13.47 -7.59 -6.04
CA ASN A 84 -13.66 -6.17 -6.33
C ASN A 84 -12.39 -5.31 -6.24
N ILE A 85 -11.22 -5.87 -6.60
CA ILE A 85 -9.97 -5.10 -6.68
C ILE A 85 -10.11 -3.89 -7.63
N ASP A 86 -10.90 -4.01 -8.69
CA ASP A 86 -11.11 -2.92 -9.66
C ASP A 86 -11.89 -1.75 -9.02
N THR A 87 -12.86 -2.04 -8.15
CA THR A 87 -13.56 -1.04 -7.34
C THR A 87 -12.60 -0.38 -6.36
N TYR A 88 -11.76 -1.17 -5.68
CA TYR A 88 -10.74 -0.66 -4.78
C TYR A 88 -9.83 0.34 -5.50
N VAL A 89 -9.24 -0.06 -6.63
CA VAL A 89 -8.33 0.78 -7.41
C VAL A 89 -9.03 2.04 -7.93
N SER A 90 -10.26 1.93 -8.43
CA SER A 90 -10.98 3.09 -8.99
C SER A 90 -11.32 4.15 -7.95
N ILE A 91 -11.68 3.75 -6.71
CA ILE A 91 -11.90 4.69 -5.61
C ILE A 91 -10.60 5.43 -5.29
N TYR A 92 -9.47 4.72 -5.15
CA TYR A 92 -8.18 5.38 -4.91
C TYR A 92 -7.78 6.32 -6.06
N GLN A 93 -7.98 5.89 -7.31
CA GLN A 93 -7.67 6.72 -8.48
C GLN A 93 -8.48 8.02 -8.50
N LYS A 94 -9.78 7.97 -8.21
CA LYS A 94 -10.67 9.14 -8.10
C LYS A 94 -10.09 10.21 -7.19
N TYR A 95 -9.61 9.83 -6.00
CA TYR A 95 -9.05 10.78 -5.05
C TYR A 95 -7.64 11.25 -5.41
N TYR A 96 -6.85 10.38 -6.05
CA TYR A 96 -5.52 10.74 -6.53
C TYR A 96 -5.62 11.79 -7.64
N ASP A 97 -6.53 11.60 -8.59
CA ASP A 97 -6.78 12.55 -9.68
C ASP A 97 -7.27 13.90 -9.12
N ALA A 98 -8.18 13.87 -8.14
CA ALA A 98 -8.64 15.08 -7.46
C ALA A 98 -7.53 15.81 -6.68
N TYR A 99 -6.53 15.08 -6.17
CA TYR A 99 -5.35 15.67 -5.55
C TYR A 99 -4.41 16.30 -6.60
N LYS A 100 -4.15 15.60 -7.71
CA LYS A 100 -3.27 16.07 -8.79
C LYS A 100 -3.84 17.23 -9.61
N ALA A 101 -5.16 17.40 -9.63
CA ALA A 101 -5.82 18.52 -10.29
C ALA A 101 -5.74 19.84 -9.50
N LYS A 102 -5.20 19.83 -8.28
CA LYS A 102 -4.96 21.02 -7.45
C LYS A 102 -3.52 21.51 -7.60
#